data_AF-A0A1G3J4D6-F1
#
_entry.id   AF-A0A1G3J4D6-F1
#
_cell.length_a   1.000
_cell.length_b   1.000
_cell.length_c   1.000
_cell.angle_alpha   90.00
_cell.angle_beta   90.00
_cell.angle_gamma   90.00
#
_symmetry.space_group_name_H-M   'P 1'
#
loop_
_entity.id
_entity.type
_entity.pdbx_description
1 polymer ?
#
loop_
_entity_poly.entity_id
_entity_poly.type
_entity_poly.pdbx_seq_one_letter_code
_entity_poly.pdbx_strand_id
1 'polypeptide(L)'
;MSAAKVTLSPKELELVNNADWILTKNHIIQKVNELFSSLANGYRQEYMQHNAFAKSPVFEIPPKISKGEQYQLLPYIMLDFPRCFTDTDIFAIRTFFWWGNHCSIHLILKGKFLAQYGPSIDRYFQLYGKYGVETKDWFIGIAQDPWQHHFEKDNYASIQDWNGYSVTMLPFLKLAKKIPLEEWDDIETFMMNHFKKMLTILTDY
;
A
#
# COMPACT_ATOMS: atom_id res chain seq x y z
N MET A 1 14.47 -12.87 -44.61
CA MET A 1 13.66 -12.63 -43.39
C MET A 1 12.57 -11.64 -43.75
N SER A 2 11.29 -12.02 -43.70
CA SER A 2 10.20 -11.06 -43.96
C SER A 2 10.06 -10.14 -42.75
N ALA A 3 10.25 -8.83 -42.94
CA ALA A 3 9.97 -7.86 -41.90
C ALA A 3 8.48 -7.95 -41.53
N ALA A 4 8.18 -8.19 -40.25
CA ALA A 4 6.81 -8.14 -39.76
C ALA A 4 6.28 -6.71 -39.97
N LYS A 5 5.18 -6.56 -40.72
CA LYS A 5 4.49 -5.27 -40.84
C LYS A 5 3.86 -4.96 -39.49
N VAL A 6 4.47 -4.03 -38.74
CA VAL A 6 3.87 -3.49 -37.53
C VAL A 6 2.67 -2.64 -37.93
N THR A 7 1.46 -3.11 -37.63
CA THR A 7 0.19 -2.42 -37.94
C THR A 7 -0.56 -2.11 -36.65
N LEU A 8 -1.04 -0.87 -36.52
CA LEU A 8 -1.91 -0.48 -35.40
C LEU A 8 -3.34 -0.94 -35.66
N SER A 9 -4.00 -1.42 -34.62
CA SER A 9 -5.46 -1.60 -34.60
C SER A 9 -6.18 -0.25 -34.68
N PRO A 10 -7.47 -0.23 -35.03
CA PRO A 10 -8.25 1.02 -35.06
C PRO A 10 -8.21 1.79 -33.73
N LYS A 11 -8.22 1.08 -32.58
CA LYS A 11 -8.16 1.72 -31.26
C LYS A 11 -6.78 2.31 -30.96
N GLU A 12 -5.71 1.61 -31.32
CA GLU A 12 -4.36 2.15 -31.17
C GLU A 12 -4.14 3.36 -32.09
N LEU A 13 -4.70 3.35 -33.30
CA LEU A 13 -4.66 4.49 -34.21
C LEU A 13 -5.45 5.69 -33.66
N GLU A 14 -6.61 5.46 -33.04
CA GLU A 14 -7.36 6.50 -32.34
C GLU A 14 -6.54 7.10 -31.20
N LEU A 15 -5.95 6.26 -30.34
CA LEU A 15 -5.20 6.70 -29.16
C LEU A 15 -3.88 7.41 -29.54
N VAL A 16 -3.15 6.95 -30.55
CA VAL A 16 -1.89 7.60 -30.97
C VAL A 16 -2.13 8.98 -31.59
N ASN A 17 -3.33 9.23 -32.15
CA ASN A 17 -3.73 10.53 -32.69
C ASN A 17 -4.44 11.42 -31.65
N ASN A 18 -4.66 10.94 -30.43
CA ASN A 18 -5.35 11.68 -29.38
C ASN A 18 -4.37 12.06 -28.25
N ALA A 19 -3.80 13.26 -28.33
CA ALA A 19 -2.92 13.78 -27.30
C ALA A 19 -3.64 14.08 -25.97
N ASP A 20 -4.94 14.40 -26.01
CA ASP A 20 -5.72 14.77 -24.82
C ASP A 20 -5.77 13.63 -23.80
N TRP A 21 -5.75 12.38 -24.25
CA TRP A 21 -5.63 11.21 -23.37
C TRP A 21 -4.35 11.27 -22.51
N ILE A 22 -3.20 11.58 -23.12
CA ILE A 22 -1.91 11.67 -22.42
C ILE A 22 -1.88 12.89 -21.48
N LEU A 23 -2.41 14.02 -21.92
CA LEU A 23 -2.50 15.23 -21.10
C LEU A 23 -3.41 15.00 -19.88
N THR A 24 -4.55 14.33 -20.08
CA THR A 24 -5.47 13.93 -19.00
C THR A 24 -4.79 12.98 -18.01
N LYS A 25 -4.05 11.98 -18.51
CA LYS A 25 -3.24 11.08 -17.67
C LYS A 25 -2.27 11.87 -16.79
N ASN A 26 -1.52 12.79 -17.38
CA ASN A 26 -0.54 13.60 -16.66
C ASN A 26 -1.20 14.47 -15.58
N HIS A 27 -2.37 15.05 -15.87
CA HIS A 27 -3.12 15.84 -14.90
C HIS A 27 -3.61 14.99 -13.72
N ILE A 28 -4.12 13.78 -13.97
CA ILE A 28 -4.52 12.85 -12.91
C ILE A 28 -3.30 12.45 -12.05
N ILE A 29 -2.17 12.13 -12.68
CA ILE A 29 -0.92 11.81 -11.97
C ILE A 29 -0.47 12.98 -11.10
N GLN A 30 -0.63 14.22 -11.55
CA GLN A 30 -0.35 15.41 -10.73
C GLN A 30 -1.27 15.47 -9.50
N LYS A 31 -2.57 15.29 -9.67
CA LYS A 31 -3.55 15.26 -8.55
C LYS A 31 -3.21 14.18 -7.52
N VAL A 32 -2.82 12.98 -7.96
CA VAL A 32 -2.38 11.92 -7.05
C VAL A 32 -1.12 12.34 -6.28
N ASN A 33 -0.15 13.01 -6.92
CA ASN A 33 1.04 13.51 -6.22
C ASN A 33 0.70 14.57 -5.17
N GLU A 34 -0.22 15.48 -5.48
CA GLU A 34 -0.72 16.50 -4.54
C GLU A 34 -1.43 15.84 -3.35
N LEU A 35 -2.32 14.88 -3.61
CA LEU A 35 -2.98 14.06 -2.58
C LEU A 35 -1.96 13.33 -1.70
N PHE A 36 -0.96 12.67 -2.28
CA PHE A 36 0.05 11.94 -1.51
C PHE A 36 0.97 12.88 -0.73
N SER A 37 1.17 14.12 -1.20
CA SER A 37 1.88 15.15 -0.45
C SER A 37 1.07 15.62 0.76
N SER A 38 -0.25 15.77 0.62
CA SER A 38 -1.16 16.03 1.75
C SER A 38 -1.11 14.89 2.78
N LEU A 39 -1.26 13.64 2.32
CA LEU A 39 -1.16 12.45 3.17
C LEU A 39 0.19 12.35 3.88
N ALA A 40 1.31 12.67 3.21
CA ALA A 40 2.63 12.67 3.84
C ALA A 40 2.71 13.68 5.00
N ASN A 41 2.06 14.85 4.89
CA ASN A 41 1.94 15.81 5.98
C ASN A 41 1.05 15.26 7.12
N GLY A 42 -0.13 14.72 6.76
CA GLY A 42 -1.07 14.15 7.72
C GLY A 42 -0.45 13.00 8.51
N TYR A 43 0.23 12.06 7.85
CA TYR A 43 0.93 10.96 8.50
C TYR A 43 2.01 11.44 9.45
N ARG A 44 2.75 12.50 9.07
CA ARG A 44 3.73 13.14 9.97
C ARG A 44 3.09 13.68 11.23
N GLN A 45 1.97 14.37 11.11
CA GLN A 45 1.25 14.90 12.26
C GLN A 45 0.66 13.79 13.13
N GLU A 46 0.12 12.74 12.50
CA GLU A 46 -0.47 11.61 13.22
C GLU A 46 0.59 10.86 14.03
N TYR A 47 1.74 10.45 13.46
CA TYR A 47 2.72 9.68 14.25
C TYR A 47 3.26 10.46 15.46
N MET A 48 3.34 11.79 15.38
CA MET A 48 3.77 12.63 16.51
C MET A 48 2.82 12.53 17.72
N GLN A 49 1.57 12.10 17.51
CA GLN A 49 0.61 11.87 18.58
C GLN A 49 0.85 10.53 19.32
N HIS A 50 1.67 9.64 18.76
CA HIS A 50 1.93 8.29 19.30
C HIS A 50 3.28 8.25 20.03
N ASN A 51 3.27 8.50 21.34
CA ASN A 51 4.47 8.53 22.19
C ASN A 51 5.32 7.26 22.11
N ALA A 52 4.72 6.11 21.83
CA ALA A 52 5.41 4.83 21.64
C ALA A 52 6.44 4.87 20.49
N PHE A 53 6.26 5.75 19.50
CA PHE A 53 7.19 5.94 18.38
C PHE A 53 8.16 7.11 18.55
N ALA A 54 8.10 7.86 19.67
CA ALA A 54 8.90 9.07 19.86
C ALA A 54 10.43 8.86 19.74
N LYS A 55 10.91 7.63 19.98
CA LYS A 55 12.33 7.25 19.86
C LYS A 55 12.61 6.30 18.68
N SER A 56 11.65 6.14 17.77
CA SER A 56 11.76 5.18 16.69
C SER A 56 12.44 5.83 15.47
N PRO A 57 13.68 5.43 15.12
CA PRO A 57 14.44 6.09 14.04
C PRO A 57 13.81 5.90 12.66
N VAL A 58 12.88 4.95 12.49
CA VAL A 58 12.18 4.72 11.22
C VAL A 58 11.26 5.89 10.82
N PHE A 59 10.81 6.69 11.78
CA PHE A 59 9.97 7.87 11.56
C PHE A 59 10.79 9.16 11.38
N GLU A 60 12.10 9.13 11.67
CA GLU A 60 13.02 10.24 11.35
C GLU A 60 13.32 10.32 9.84
N ILE A 61 13.18 9.18 9.14
CA ILE A 61 13.34 9.13 7.69
C ILE A 61 12.14 9.83 7.04
N PRO A 62 12.35 10.89 6.23
CA PRO A 62 11.25 11.65 5.65
C PRO A 62 10.44 10.78 4.67
N PRO A 63 9.13 11.05 4.54
CA PRO A 63 8.29 10.44 3.52
C PRO A 63 8.90 10.53 2.13
N LYS A 64 8.72 9.49 1.31
CA LYS A 64 9.14 9.50 -0.10
C LYS A 64 7.97 9.15 -1.00
N ILE A 65 7.72 10.01 -1.98
CA ILE A 65 6.82 9.74 -3.10
C ILE A 65 7.66 9.30 -4.29
N SER A 66 7.27 8.17 -4.91
CA SER A 66 7.89 7.64 -6.13
C SER A 66 6.80 7.34 -7.15
N LYS A 67 7.11 7.45 -8.44
CA LYS A 67 6.19 7.12 -9.53
C LYS A 67 6.85 6.21 -10.56
N GLY A 68 6.05 5.44 -11.27
CA GLY A 68 6.51 4.58 -12.36
C GLY A 68 5.39 4.24 -13.34
N GLU A 69 5.75 3.59 -14.44
CA GLU A 69 4.84 3.35 -15.59
C GLU A 69 4.75 1.85 -15.94
N GLN A 70 5.33 0.96 -15.12
CA GLN A 70 5.59 -0.43 -15.50
C GLN A 70 5.15 -1.46 -14.44
N TYR A 71 4.42 -1.05 -13.40
CA TYR A 71 3.87 -2.04 -12.47
C TYR A 71 2.71 -2.77 -13.15
N GLN A 72 2.94 -4.01 -13.57
CA GLN A 72 2.08 -4.77 -14.49
C GLN A 72 1.68 -3.95 -15.73
N LEU A 73 2.67 -3.24 -16.31
CA LEU A 73 2.51 -2.39 -17.51
C LEU A 73 1.57 -1.18 -17.31
N LEU A 74 1.27 -0.81 -16.06
CA LEU A 74 0.40 0.32 -15.74
C LEU A 74 1.11 1.40 -14.89
N PRO A 75 0.68 2.66 -15.00
CA PRO A 75 1.14 3.74 -14.14
C PRO A 75 0.81 3.52 -12.67
N TYR A 76 1.73 3.92 -11.80
CA TYR A 76 1.53 3.90 -10.35
C TYR A 76 2.27 5.03 -9.66
N ILE A 77 1.78 5.41 -8.48
CA ILE A 77 2.45 6.30 -7.54
C ILE A 77 2.43 5.64 -6.17
N MET A 78 3.53 5.73 -5.45
CA MET A 78 3.66 5.21 -4.09
C MET A 78 4.23 6.25 -3.15
N LEU A 79 3.62 6.36 -1.97
CA LEU A 79 4.12 7.11 -0.82
C LEU A 79 4.55 6.09 0.24
N ASP A 80 5.80 6.15 0.67
CA ASP A 80 6.30 5.36 1.79
C ASP A 80 6.61 6.27 2.98
N PHE A 81 5.92 6.05 4.10
CA PHE A 81 6.24 6.65 5.40
C PHE A 81 5.56 5.90 6.56
N PRO A 82 6.30 5.40 7.58
CA PRO A 82 7.76 5.34 7.66
C PRO A 82 8.34 4.50 6.52
N ARG A 83 9.65 4.58 6.30
CA ARG A 83 10.30 3.93 5.13
C ARG A 83 11.69 3.39 5.42
N CYS A 84 11.77 2.45 6.36
CA CYS A 84 13.00 1.72 6.66
C CYS A 84 13.11 0.47 5.78
N PHE A 85 14.12 0.42 4.91
CA PHE A 85 14.39 -0.72 4.04
C PHE A 85 15.87 -1.07 4.11
N THR A 86 16.16 -2.27 4.57
CA THR A 86 17.50 -2.90 4.57
C THR A 86 17.37 -4.32 4.02
N ASP A 87 18.48 -5.03 3.87
CA ASP A 87 18.46 -6.41 3.37
C ASP A 87 17.68 -7.35 4.33
N THR A 88 17.81 -7.11 5.64
CA THR A 88 17.24 -7.97 6.69
C THR A 88 15.94 -7.43 7.28
N ASP A 89 15.82 -6.11 7.41
CA ASP A 89 14.72 -5.45 8.11
C ASP A 89 13.91 -4.53 7.18
N ILE A 90 12.59 -4.60 7.29
CA ILE A 90 11.65 -3.68 6.62
C ILE A 90 10.66 -3.15 7.65
N PHE A 91 10.47 -1.84 7.67
CA PHE A 91 9.29 -1.19 8.25
C PHE A 91 8.84 -0.11 7.29
N ALA A 92 7.74 -0.38 6.61
CA ALA A 92 7.08 0.61 5.78
C ALA A 92 5.57 0.63 5.98
N ILE A 93 4.99 1.82 5.96
CA ILE A 93 3.58 1.98 5.63
C ILE A 93 3.53 2.65 4.25
N ARG A 94 2.99 1.92 3.27
CA ARG A 94 2.95 2.30 1.86
C ARG A 94 1.54 2.66 1.47
N THR A 95 1.32 3.86 0.96
CA THR A 95 0.13 4.24 0.20
C THR A 95 0.42 4.07 -1.28
N PHE A 96 -0.44 3.37 -2.01
CA PHE A 96 -0.21 2.94 -3.39
C PHE A 96 -1.42 3.26 -4.25
N PHE A 97 -1.22 4.11 -5.26
CA PHE A 97 -2.19 4.36 -6.33
C PHE A 97 -1.79 3.52 -7.54
N TRP A 98 -2.72 2.69 -8.03
CA TRP A 98 -2.53 1.90 -9.23
C TRP A 98 -3.57 2.27 -10.28
N TRP A 99 -3.11 2.80 -11.41
CA TRP A 99 -3.96 3.30 -12.47
C TRP A 99 -4.92 2.21 -12.98
N GLY A 100 -6.20 2.58 -13.13
CA GLY A 100 -7.25 1.67 -13.60
C GLY A 100 -7.61 0.54 -12.64
N ASN A 101 -7.14 0.60 -11.39
CA ASN A 101 -7.34 -0.44 -10.40
C ASN A 101 -7.90 0.14 -9.09
N HIS A 102 -7.05 0.59 -8.17
CA HIS A 102 -7.45 1.03 -6.84
C HIS A 102 -6.35 1.86 -6.19
N CYS A 103 -6.72 2.49 -5.07
CA CYS A 103 -5.78 2.98 -4.07
C CYS A 103 -5.69 1.97 -2.93
N SER A 104 -4.52 1.83 -2.32
CA SER A 104 -4.32 0.90 -1.20
C SER A 104 -3.30 1.40 -0.19
N ILE A 105 -3.38 0.87 1.03
CA ILE A 105 -2.40 1.09 2.08
C ILE A 105 -1.89 -0.26 2.59
N HIS A 106 -0.58 -0.36 2.80
CA HIS A 106 0.10 -1.59 3.21
C HIS A 106 1.04 -1.33 4.37
N LEU A 107 0.89 -2.07 5.46
CA LEU A 107 1.92 -2.24 6.49
C LEU A 107 2.83 -3.40 6.07
N ILE A 108 4.14 -3.14 5.97
CA ILE A 108 5.14 -4.12 5.60
C ILE A 108 6.17 -4.22 6.72
N LEU A 109 6.30 -5.41 7.32
CA LEU A 109 7.25 -5.69 8.40
C LEU A 109 8.11 -6.91 8.06
N LYS A 110 9.43 -6.80 8.26
CA LYS A 110 10.39 -7.90 8.08
C LYS A 110 11.48 -7.81 9.14
N GLY A 111 12.06 -8.95 9.50
CA GLY A 111 13.21 -9.01 10.39
C GLY A 111 12.86 -8.55 11.79
N LYS A 112 13.69 -7.68 12.38
CA LYS A 112 13.49 -7.22 13.76
C LYS A 112 12.15 -6.51 13.97
N PHE A 113 11.62 -5.84 12.95
CA PHE A 113 10.34 -5.12 13.08
C PHE A 113 9.15 -6.07 13.11
N LEU A 114 9.22 -7.19 12.37
CA LEU A 114 8.19 -8.23 12.49
C LEU A 114 8.29 -8.93 13.85
N ALA A 115 9.50 -9.22 14.33
CA ALA A 115 9.69 -9.79 15.66
C ALA A 115 9.18 -8.85 16.77
N GLN A 116 9.38 -7.54 16.61
CA GLN A 116 8.95 -6.53 17.56
C GLN A 116 7.43 -6.33 17.58
N TYR A 117 6.79 -6.16 16.41
CA TYR A 117 5.40 -5.73 16.32
C TYR A 117 4.41 -6.84 15.95
N GLY A 118 4.89 -7.99 15.47
CA GLY A 118 4.04 -9.14 15.14
C GLY A 118 3.15 -9.60 16.30
N PRO A 119 3.63 -9.68 17.56
CA PRO A 119 2.80 -10.06 18.70
C PRO A 119 1.58 -9.15 18.92
N SER A 120 1.71 -7.84 18.69
CA SER A 120 0.60 -6.88 18.81
C SER A 120 -0.46 -7.09 17.72
N ILE A 121 -0.01 -7.42 16.51
CA ILE A 121 -0.89 -7.72 15.37
C ILE A 121 -1.64 -9.05 15.62
N ASP A 122 -0.95 -10.06 16.15
CA ASP A 122 -1.61 -11.30 16.58
C ASP A 122 -2.66 -11.04 17.66
N ARG A 123 -2.34 -10.21 18.67
CA ARG A 123 -3.29 -9.86 19.74
C ARG A 123 -4.52 -9.12 19.18
N TYR A 124 -4.31 -8.19 18.25
CA TYR A 124 -5.39 -7.50 17.57
C TYR A 124 -6.33 -8.49 16.85
N PHE A 125 -5.79 -9.43 16.07
CA PHE A 125 -6.61 -10.43 15.39
C PHE A 125 -7.28 -11.43 16.34
N GLN A 126 -6.63 -11.79 17.45
CA GLN A 126 -7.23 -12.63 18.49
C GLN A 126 -8.41 -11.95 19.18
N LEU A 127 -8.29 -10.64 19.48
CA LEU A 127 -9.32 -9.89 20.19
C LEU A 127 -10.58 -9.69 19.35
N TYR A 128 -10.42 -9.30 18.09
CA TYR A 128 -11.56 -8.97 17.23
C TYR A 128 -12.06 -10.16 16.40
N GLY A 129 -11.24 -11.19 16.24
CA GLY A 129 -11.54 -12.38 15.46
C GLY A 129 -11.66 -12.08 13.96
N LYS A 130 -11.57 -13.11 13.11
CA LYS A 130 -11.55 -12.94 11.65
C LYS A 130 -12.82 -12.35 11.03
N TYR A 131 -13.96 -12.43 11.74
CA TYR A 131 -15.26 -11.89 11.30
C TYR A 131 -15.66 -10.61 12.03
N GLY A 132 -14.77 -10.03 12.85
CA GLY A 132 -15.03 -8.76 13.52
C GLY A 132 -15.16 -7.61 12.52
N VAL A 133 -15.95 -6.60 12.87
CA VAL A 133 -16.07 -5.36 12.07
C VAL A 133 -14.70 -4.71 11.89
N GLU A 134 -13.86 -4.78 12.93
CA GLU A 134 -12.50 -4.27 12.97
C GLU A 134 -11.55 -4.96 11.99
N THR A 135 -11.72 -6.26 11.77
CA THR A 135 -10.87 -7.06 10.87
C THR A 135 -11.46 -7.20 9.47
N LYS A 136 -12.64 -6.61 9.22
CA LYS A 136 -13.30 -6.66 7.91
C LYS A 136 -12.44 -5.99 6.85
N ASP A 137 -12.42 -6.58 5.66
CA ASP A 137 -11.74 -6.07 4.46
C ASP A 137 -10.22 -5.87 4.62
N TRP A 138 -9.63 -6.48 5.65
CA TRP A 138 -8.19 -6.63 5.75
C TRP A 138 -7.71 -7.81 4.90
N PHE A 139 -6.57 -7.60 4.26
CA PHE A 139 -5.87 -8.59 3.47
C PHE A 139 -4.48 -8.83 4.04
N ILE A 140 -4.05 -10.09 4.03
CA ILE A 140 -2.70 -10.50 4.41
C ILE A 140 -1.96 -11.07 3.20
N GLY A 141 -0.73 -10.63 3.01
CA GLY A 141 0.13 -11.05 1.92
C GLY A 141 0.58 -12.49 2.10
N ILE A 142 0.51 -13.26 1.01
CA ILE A 142 0.87 -14.68 0.95
C ILE A 142 1.90 -15.00 -0.13
N ALA A 143 2.26 -14.02 -0.97
CA ALA A 143 3.34 -14.16 -1.93
C ALA A 143 4.71 -14.23 -1.25
N GLN A 144 5.68 -14.76 -1.98
CA GLN A 144 7.10 -14.76 -1.58
C GLN A 144 7.78 -13.41 -1.82
N ASP A 145 7.25 -12.59 -2.74
CA ASP A 145 7.81 -11.30 -3.11
C ASP A 145 7.06 -10.15 -2.40
N PRO A 146 7.70 -9.39 -1.49
CA PRO A 146 7.06 -8.30 -0.78
C PRO A 146 6.72 -7.10 -1.70
N TRP A 147 7.20 -7.07 -2.93
CA TRP A 147 7.03 -5.95 -3.87
C TRP A 147 5.81 -6.07 -4.79
N GLN A 148 5.02 -7.15 -4.67
CA GLN A 148 3.75 -7.29 -5.40
C GLN A 148 2.60 -6.60 -4.65
N HIS A 149 1.84 -5.74 -5.33
CA HIS A 149 0.78 -4.89 -4.75
C HIS A 149 -0.64 -5.22 -5.22
N HIS A 150 -0.79 -6.10 -6.21
CA HIS A 150 -2.11 -6.52 -6.72
C HIS A 150 -2.82 -7.43 -5.72
N PHE A 151 -4.15 -7.43 -5.66
CA PHE A 151 -4.91 -8.20 -4.67
C PHE A 151 -5.43 -9.53 -5.23
N GLU A 152 -4.68 -10.13 -6.16
CA GLU A 152 -5.03 -11.46 -6.70
C GLU A 152 -4.68 -12.57 -5.70
N LYS A 153 -5.26 -13.75 -5.92
CA LYS A 153 -5.22 -14.90 -4.99
C LYS A 153 -3.84 -15.50 -4.76
N ASP A 154 -2.88 -15.21 -5.63
CA ASP A 154 -1.47 -15.59 -5.49
C ASP A 154 -0.66 -14.60 -4.66
N ASN A 155 -1.21 -13.42 -4.37
CA ASN A 155 -0.53 -12.36 -3.62
C ASN A 155 -1.16 -12.03 -2.27
N TYR A 156 -2.50 -11.97 -2.18
CA TYR A 156 -3.21 -11.70 -0.93
C TYR A 156 -4.33 -12.68 -0.65
N ALA A 157 -4.53 -12.97 0.63
CA ALA A 157 -5.72 -13.60 1.16
C ALA A 157 -6.52 -12.60 2.02
N SER A 158 -7.85 -12.73 2.02
CA SER A 158 -8.69 -12.06 3.02
C SER A 158 -8.35 -12.61 4.42
N ILE A 159 -8.35 -11.75 5.45
CA ILE A 159 -8.19 -12.21 6.85
C ILE A 159 -9.28 -13.23 7.24
N GLN A 160 -10.46 -13.18 6.61
CA GLN A 160 -11.54 -14.15 6.83
C GLN A 160 -11.17 -15.58 6.39
N ASP A 161 -10.32 -15.67 5.36
CA ASP A 161 -9.82 -16.91 4.77
C ASP A 161 -8.44 -17.29 5.31
N TRP A 162 -7.84 -16.43 6.15
CA TRP A 162 -6.56 -16.72 6.80
C TRP A 162 -6.72 -17.90 7.76
N ASN A 163 -5.80 -18.84 7.67
CA ASN A 163 -5.79 -20.06 8.49
C ASN A 163 -5.36 -19.80 9.94
N GLY A 164 -5.03 -18.56 10.31
CA GLY A 164 -4.92 -18.12 11.70
C GLY A 164 -3.60 -18.43 12.39
N TYR A 165 -2.55 -18.83 11.65
CA TYR A 165 -1.23 -18.94 12.26
C TYR A 165 -0.64 -17.56 12.56
N SER A 166 0.23 -17.52 13.58
CA SER A 166 0.87 -16.28 14.06
C SER A 166 1.62 -15.59 12.93
N VAL A 167 1.41 -14.28 12.80
CA VAL A 167 2.11 -13.47 11.78
C VAL A 167 3.61 -13.44 11.99
N THR A 168 4.09 -13.74 13.20
CA THR A 168 5.53 -13.82 13.52
C THR A 168 6.25 -14.96 12.82
N MET A 169 5.51 -15.98 12.35
CA MET A 169 6.08 -17.11 11.61
C MET A 169 6.24 -16.82 10.11
N LEU A 170 5.77 -15.65 9.65
CA LEU A 170 5.92 -15.25 8.27
C LEU A 170 7.35 -14.79 7.98
N PRO A 171 7.87 -15.00 6.75
CA PRO A 171 9.16 -14.42 6.35
C PRO A 171 9.13 -12.89 6.35
N PHE A 172 7.96 -12.32 6.07
CA PHE A 172 7.61 -10.92 6.24
C PHE A 172 6.09 -10.81 6.38
N LEU A 173 5.60 -9.81 7.09
CA LEU A 173 4.19 -9.47 7.11
C LEU A 173 3.91 -8.40 6.05
N LYS A 174 2.81 -8.59 5.33
CA LYS A 174 2.19 -7.54 4.52
C LYS A 174 0.70 -7.49 4.84
N LEU A 175 0.26 -6.44 5.54
CA LEU A 175 -1.14 -6.27 5.92
C LEU A 175 -1.71 -5.06 5.18
N ALA A 176 -2.84 -5.22 4.49
CA ALA A 176 -3.30 -4.22 3.54
C ALA A 176 -4.82 -4.01 3.51
N LYS A 177 -5.22 -2.81 3.10
CA LYS A 177 -6.59 -2.46 2.68
C LYS A 177 -6.56 -1.68 1.38
N LYS A 178 -7.66 -1.74 0.63
CA LYS A 178 -7.84 -1.03 -0.63
C LYS A 178 -9.17 -0.31 -0.68
N ILE A 179 -9.20 0.75 -1.48
CA ILE A 179 -10.38 1.55 -1.81
C ILE A 179 -10.46 1.70 -3.34
N PRO A 180 -11.62 1.45 -3.96
CA PRO A 180 -11.81 1.61 -5.41
C PRO A 180 -11.59 3.06 -5.84
N LEU A 181 -11.19 3.28 -7.10
CA LEU A 181 -10.92 4.63 -7.61
C LEU A 181 -12.19 5.47 -7.78
N GLU A 182 -13.35 4.81 -7.86
CA GLU A 182 -14.67 5.41 -7.92
C GLU A 182 -15.03 6.17 -6.63
N GLU A 183 -14.42 5.82 -5.49
CA GLU A 183 -14.57 6.49 -4.19
C GLU A 183 -13.49 7.57 -4.00
N TRP A 184 -13.18 8.33 -5.06
CA TRP A 184 -12.04 9.26 -5.11
C TRP A 184 -12.02 10.26 -3.95
N ASP A 185 -13.17 10.84 -3.63
CA ASP A 185 -13.30 11.87 -2.59
C ASP A 185 -13.05 11.32 -1.18
N ASP A 186 -13.18 10.01 -0.98
CA ASP A 186 -12.96 9.34 0.30
C ASP A 186 -11.54 8.81 0.48
N ILE A 187 -10.69 8.82 -0.57
CA ILE A 187 -9.34 8.24 -0.53
C ILE A 187 -8.50 8.88 0.57
N GLU A 188 -8.48 10.21 0.71
CA GLU A 188 -7.65 10.87 1.72
C GLU A 188 -8.04 10.43 3.14
N THR A 189 -9.33 10.49 3.45
CA THR A 189 -9.91 10.07 4.73
C THR A 189 -9.65 8.60 5.00
N PHE A 190 -9.86 7.74 4.00
CA PHE A 190 -9.58 6.30 4.08
C PHE A 190 -8.12 6.05 4.44
N MET A 191 -7.19 6.71 3.75
CA MET A 191 -5.75 6.52 3.95
C MET A 191 -5.29 7.03 5.32
N MET A 192 -5.81 8.16 5.78
CA MET A 192 -5.52 8.70 7.12
C MET A 192 -6.03 7.78 8.23
N ASN A 193 -7.28 7.33 8.13
CA ASN A 193 -7.89 6.45 9.12
C ASN A 193 -7.15 5.12 9.25
N HIS A 194 -6.75 4.53 8.12
CA HIS A 194 -6.05 3.25 8.13
C HIS A 194 -4.58 3.39 8.54
N PHE A 195 -3.92 4.50 8.20
CA PHE A 195 -2.59 4.80 8.73
C PHE A 195 -2.62 4.88 10.26
N LYS A 196 -3.55 5.68 10.81
CA LYS A 196 -3.77 5.78 12.26
C LYS A 196 -4.06 4.42 12.88
N LYS A 197 -4.94 3.63 12.26
CA LYS A 197 -5.29 2.29 12.75
C LYS A 197 -4.08 1.36 12.77
N MET A 198 -3.24 1.39 11.74
CA MET A 198 -2.00 0.61 11.71
C MET A 198 -1.07 1.01 12.86
N LEU A 199 -0.89 2.31 13.13
CA LEU A 199 -0.08 2.76 14.26
C LEU A 199 -0.63 2.24 15.60
N THR A 200 -1.94 2.39 15.84
CA THR A 200 -2.61 1.86 17.03
C THR A 200 -2.45 0.35 17.17
N ILE A 201 -2.57 -0.42 16.08
CA ILE A 201 -2.37 -1.88 16.12
C ILE A 201 -0.95 -2.23 16.58
N LEU A 202 0.06 -1.45 16.17
CA LEU A 202 1.46 -1.70 16.49
C LEU A 202 1.84 -1.33 17.94
N THR A 203 1.06 -0.50 18.63
CA THR A 203 1.45 0.06 19.94
C THR A 203 0.51 -0.28 21.08
N ASP A 204 -0.78 -0.47 20.79
CA ASP A 204 -1.83 -0.51 21.82
C ASP A 204 -2.38 -1.92 22.06
N TYR A 205 -1.89 -2.89 21.27
CA TYR A 205 -2.17 -4.32 21.40
C TYR A 205 -0.88 -5.10 21.57
#